data_AF-A0A6A8PZQ2-F1
#
_entry.id   AF-A0A6A8PZQ2-F1
#
_cell.length_a   1.000
_cell.length_b   1.000
_cell.length_c   1.000
_cell.angle_alpha   90.00
_cell.angle_beta   90.00
_cell.angle_gamma   90.00
#
_symmetry.space_group_name_H-M   'P 1'
#
loop_
_entity.id
_entity.type
_entity.pdbx_description
1 polymer ?
#
loop_
_entity_poly.entity_id
_entity_poly.type
_entity_poly.pdbx_seq_one_letter_code
_entity_poly.pdbx_strand_id
1 'polypeptide(L)'
;MFFIFDLETVPDLGFIRSVLKDQESDEDLLLEKASEELARNKAGFLPPMYHQVVSWVGLWIENTGQPRQKVSWHGEDEKEGLIQIFDAIGTYKDFGLIHHNGKGFDIPVLVYRAMKHGLQMPVRMNDYDIRYRYSRHNVDLVDEFSNYGASSWPKLKHLGQLIGIPFKQTGEGNQVLIMYRAGDLDLIEHYCYEDVMATYIVWLYHQFTVGSIPQDQFNNLKDRAMGKLKEIQEVPENLQSDQ
;
A
#
# COMPACT_ATOMS: atom_id res chain seq x y z
N MET A 1 -12.74 -8.51 -11.86
CA MET A 1 -12.28 -7.16 -11.49
C MET A 1 -11.07 -7.32 -10.58
N PHE A 2 -10.09 -6.42 -10.63
CA PHE A 2 -9.01 -6.38 -9.66
C PHE A 2 -9.01 -5.04 -8.92
N PHE A 3 -8.72 -5.09 -7.63
CA PHE A 3 -8.50 -3.92 -6.80
C PHE A 3 -7.00 -3.78 -6.54
N ILE A 4 -6.42 -2.74 -7.11
CA ILE A 4 -5.04 -2.35 -6.83
C ILE A 4 -5.09 -1.43 -5.62
N PHE A 5 -4.34 -1.71 -4.57
CA PHE A 5 -4.38 -0.86 -3.38
C PHE A 5 -3.04 -0.85 -2.65
N ASP A 6 -2.90 0.17 -1.81
CA ASP A 6 -1.78 0.39 -0.93
C ASP A 6 -2.28 1.07 0.36
N LEU A 7 -1.58 0.88 1.47
CA LEU A 7 -1.88 1.50 2.76
C LEU A 7 -0.70 2.36 3.24
N GLU A 8 -1.03 3.47 3.87
CA GLU A 8 -0.06 4.24 4.65
C GLU A 8 -0.34 4.08 6.13
N THR A 9 0.72 3.79 6.87
CA THR A 9 0.63 3.45 8.29
C THR A 9 1.63 4.20 9.13
N VAL A 10 1.27 4.44 10.38
CA VAL A 10 2.19 4.93 11.42
C VAL A 10 2.25 3.92 12.57
N PRO A 11 3.30 3.94 13.40
CA PRO A 11 3.32 3.15 14.62
C PRO A 11 2.13 3.44 15.53
N ASP A 12 1.49 2.39 16.07
CA ASP A 12 0.47 2.51 17.11
C ASP A 12 1.17 2.67 18.47
N LEU A 13 1.51 3.92 18.80
CA LEU A 13 2.24 4.24 20.02
C LEU A 13 1.52 3.73 21.28
N GLY A 14 0.18 3.83 21.33
CA GLY A 14 -0.60 3.35 22.47
C GLY A 14 -0.47 1.84 22.67
N PHE A 15 -0.53 1.07 21.59
CA PHE A 15 -0.31 -0.38 21.64
C PHE A 15 1.15 -0.73 21.97
N ILE A 16 2.12 -0.03 21.38
CA ILE A 16 3.54 -0.23 21.64
C ILE A 16 3.87 0.00 23.12
N ARG A 17 3.38 1.09 23.73
CA ARG A 17 3.53 1.36 25.18
C ARG A 17 3.01 0.21 26.04
N SER A 18 1.86 -0.34 25.64
CA SER A 18 1.23 -1.46 26.34
C SER A 18 2.06 -2.74 26.25
N VAL A 19 2.66 -3.02 25.09
CA VAL A 19 3.48 -4.22 24.86
C VAL A 19 4.83 -4.11 25.57
N LEU A 20 5.51 -2.97 25.46
CA LEU A 20 6.80 -2.72 26.11
C LEU A 20 6.69 -2.41 27.61
N LYS A 21 5.46 -2.18 28.11
CA LYS A 21 5.18 -1.73 29.48
C LYS A 21 5.93 -0.44 29.82
N ASP A 22 6.02 0.46 28.85
CA ASP A 22 6.75 1.73 28.95
C ASP A 22 5.79 2.91 28.74
N GLN A 23 5.39 3.53 29.85
CA GLN A 23 4.49 4.68 29.85
C GLN A 23 5.24 6.02 29.95
N GLU A 24 6.53 5.99 30.28
CA GLU A 24 7.30 7.18 30.65
C GLU A 24 8.16 7.71 29.50
N SER A 25 8.64 6.82 28.62
CA SER A 25 9.43 7.26 27.47
C SER A 25 8.66 8.19 26.56
N ASP A 26 9.31 9.23 26.06
CA ASP A 26 8.78 9.99 24.92
C ASP A 26 8.64 9.09 23.67
N GLU A 27 7.96 9.59 22.65
CA GLU A 27 7.63 8.80 21.46
C GLU A 27 8.86 8.30 20.70
N ASP A 28 9.91 9.13 20.57
CA ASP A 28 11.07 8.78 19.76
C ASP A 28 11.92 7.72 20.47
N LEU A 29 12.13 7.87 21.79
CA LEU A 29 12.78 6.84 22.61
C LEU A 29 11.96 5.54 22.68
N LEU A 30 10.63 5.63 22.70
CA LEU A 30 9.75 4.46 22.65
C LEU A 30 9.92 3.70 21.31
N LEU A 31 10.00 4.42 20.19
CA LEU A 31 10.18 3.83 18.87
C LEU A 31 11.56 3.20 18.69
N GLU A 32 12.61 3.80 19.25
CA GLU A 32 13.96 3.21 19.30
C GLU A 32 13.92 1.86 20.02
N LYS A 33 13.37 1.84 21.25
CA LYS A 33 13.19 0.59 22.03
C LYS A 33 12.35 -0.45 21.28
N ALA A 34 11.25 -0.02 20.65
CA ALA A 34 10.38 -0.90 19.87
C ALA A 34 11.12 -1.52 18.68
N SER A 35 11.96 -0.75 17.98
CA SER A 35 12.78 -1.25 16.88
C SER A 35 13.79 -2.31 17.35
N GLU A 36 14.45 -2.09 18.50
CA GLU A 36 15.39 -3.05 19.06
C GLU A 36 14.71 -4.35 19.51
N GLU A 37 13.65 -4.23 20.32
CA GLU A 37 13.00 -5.37 20.97
C GLU A 37 12.03 -6.13 20.05
N LEU A 38 11.25 -5.42 19.24
CA LEU A 38 10.14 -5.98 18.48
C LEU A 38 10.50 -6.25 17.01
N ALA A 39 11.35 -5.41 16.40
CA ALA A 39 11.79 -5.60 15.02
C ALA A 39 13.08 -6.45 14.89
N ARG A 40 13.72 -6.81 16.01
CA ARG A 40 14.96 -7.62 16.05
C ARG A 40 16.06 -7.05 15.14
N ASN A 41 16.31 -5.75 15.22
CA ASN A 41 17.31 -5.02 14.41
C ASN A 41 17.05 -4.99 12.90
N LYS A 42 15.83 -5.26 12.43
CA LYS A 42 15.44 -5.02 11.03
C LYS A 42 15.16 -3.53 10.80
N ALA A 43 16.23 -2.75 10.59
CA ALA A 43 16.22 -1.41 10.00
C ALA A 43 15.08 -0.45 10.44
N GLY A 44 14.63 -0.50 11.70
CA GLY A 44 13.64 0.43 12.23
C GLY A 44 12.16 0.16 11.88
N PHE A 45 11.85 -0.81 11.00
CA PHE A 45 10.46 -1.04 10.57
C PHE A 45 9.77 -2.09 11.43
N LEU A 46 8.72 -1.68 12.16
CA LEU A 46 8.00 -2.55 13.07
C LEU A 46 7.16 -3.60 12.30
N PRO A 47 6.98 -4.81 12.88
CA PRO A 47 6.03 -5.80 12.32
C PRO A 47 4.60 -5.24 12.15
N PRO A 48 3.81 -5.74 11.16
CA PRO A 48 2.48 -5.21 10.82
C PRO A 48 1.53 -4.97 12.00
N MET A 49 1.58 -5.83 13.02
CA MET A 49 0.71 -5.73 14.20
C MET A 49 0.89 -4.45 15.03
N TYR A 50 2.01 -3.75 14.89
CA TYR A 50 2.34 -2.53 15.64
C TYR A 50 2.02 -1.25 14.88
N HIS A 51 1.39 -1.36 13.72
CA HIS A 51 1.00 -0.22 12.91
C HIS A 51 -0.47 0.11 13.09
N GLN A 52 -0.85 1.33 12.74
CA GLN A 52 -2.21 1.80 12.55
C GLN A 52 -2.33 2.48 11.18
N VAL A 53 -3.49 2.36 10.54
CA VAL A 53 -3.75 2.92 9.21
C VAL A 53 -4.13 4.39 9.32
N VAL A 54 -3.48 5.24 8.52
CA VAL A 54 -3.75 6.69 8.46
C VAL A 54 -4.21 7.15 7.08
N SER A 55 -3.96 6.33 6.05
CA SER A 55 -4.44 6.56 4.69
C SER A 55 -4.45 5.26 3.89
N TRP A 56 -5.27 5.20 2.86
CA TRP A 56 -5.23 4.16 1.83
C TRP A 56 -5.78 4.68 0.51
N VAL A 57 -5.29 4.11 -0.58
CA VAL A 57 -5.80 4.39 -1.92
C VAL A 57 -6.07 3.08 -2.65
N GLY A 58 -7.14 3.06 -3.42
CA GLY A 58 -7.58 1.91 -4.19
C GLY A 58 -7.98 2.28 -5.62
N LEU A 59 -7.58 1.47 -6.58
CA LEU A 59 -7.94 1.58 -7.99
C LEU A 59 -8.56 0.27 -8.47
N TRP A 60 -9.85 0.31 -8.79
CA TRP A 60 -10.51 -0.77 -9.50
C TRP A 60 -10.11 -0.78 -10.98
N ILE A 61 -9.71 -1.95 -11.46
CA ILE A 61 -9.47 -2.24 -12.86
C ILE A 61 -10.31 -3.43 -13.33
N GLU A 62 -10.64 -3.46 -14.61
CA GLU A 62 -11.17 -4.64 -15.26
C GLU A 62 -10.12 -5.75 -15.38
N ASN A 63 -10.57 -6.97 -15.70
CA ASN A 63 -9.64 -8.08 -16.03
C ASN A 63 -8.77 -7.76 -17.26
N THR A 64 -9.22 -6.84 -18.11
CA THR A 64 -8.48 -6.30 -19.26
C THR A 64 -7.44 -5.25 -18.84
N GLY A 65 -7.34 -4.91 -17.56
CA GLY A 65 -6.46 -3.88 -17.04
C GLY A 65 -7.01 -2.46 -17.18
N GLN A 66 -8.20 -2.25 -17.75
CA GLN A 66 -8.80 -0.92 -17.91
C GLN A 66 -9.19 -0.32 -16.55
N PRO A 67 -8.70 0.88 -16.17
CA PRO A 67 -9.12 1.55 -14.94
C PRO A 67 -10.60 1.91 -14.94
N ARG A 68 -11.25 1.78 -13.78
CA ARG A 68 -12.67 2.06 -13.55
C ARG A 68 -12.90 3.13 -12.51
N GLN A 69 -12.42 2.93 -11.29
CA GLN A 69 -12.76 3.80 -10.16
C GLN A 69 -11.59 3.89 -9.19
N LYS A 70 -11.18 5.13 -8.87
CA LYS A 70 -10.34 5.43 -7.70
C LYS A 70 -11.25 5.63 -6.49
N VAL A 71 -10.86 5.11 -5.35
CA VAL A 71 -11.41 5.38 -4.02
C VAL A 71 -10.24 5.56 -3.06
N SER A 72 -10.40 6.39 -2.05
CA SER A 72 -9.34 6.67 -1.08
C SER A 72 -9.93 7.23 0.21
N TRP A 73 -9.12 7.20 1.26
CA TRP A 73 -9.41 7.83 2.54
C TRP A 73 -8.09 8.18 3.23
N HIS A 74 -8.10 9.27 3.99
CA HIS A 74 -7.08 9.62 4.97
C HIS A 74 -7.77 10.22 6.20
N GLY A 75 -7.18 10.02 7.38
CA GLY A 75 -7.78 10.50 8.62
C GLY A 75 -7.14 9.93 9.87
N GLU A 76 -7.58 10.47 11.01
CA GLU A 76 -7.18 9.99 12.34
C GLU A 76 -8.18 8.95 12.91
N ASP A 77 -9.43 8.94 12.43
CA ASP A 77 -10.40 7.90 12.78
C ASP A 77 -10.15 6.63 11.96
N GLU A 78 -9.14 5.85 12.39
CA GLU A 78 -8.77 4.59 11.74
C GLU A 78 -9.98 3.66 11.56
N LYS A 79 -10.93 3.63 12.50
CA LYS A 79 -12.09 2.74 12.41
C LYS A 79 -12.97 3.12 11.22
N GLU A 80 -13.18 4.42 11.00
CA GLU A 80 -13.86 4.93 9.81
C GLU A 80 -13.12 4.49 8.54
N GLY A 81 -11.80 4.72 8.48
CA GLY A 81 -10.99 4.33 7.33
C GLY A 81 -11.05 2.84 7.00
N LEU A 82 -11.04 1.98 8.03
CA LEU A 82 -11.17 0.53 7.87
C LEU A 82 -12.55 0.12 7.35
N ILE A 83 -13.63 0.76 7.82
CA ILE A 83 -14.97 0.50 7.29
C ILE A 83 -15.02 0.87 5.81
N GLN A 84 -14.50 2.05 5.45
CA GLN A 84 -14.52 2.52 4.07
C GLN A 84 -13.69 1.64 3.12
N ILE A 85 -12.50 1.14 3.53
CA ILE A 85 -11.73 0.23 2.66
C ILE A 85 -12.40 -1.14 2.52
N PHE A 86 -13.04 -1.66 3.58
CA PHE A 86 -13.77 -2.93 3.51
C PHE A 86 -14.98 -2.82 2.59
N ASP A 87 -15.72 -1.71 2.65
CA ASP A 87 -16.81 -1.42 1.71
C ASP A 87 -16.27 -1.27 0.26
N ALA A 88 -15.16 -0.55 0.09
CA ALA A 88 -14.51 -0.37 -1.20
C ALA A 88 -14.07 -1.71 -1.85
N ILE A 89 -13.36 -2.57 -1.11
CA ILE A 89 -12.96 -3.92 -1.54
C ILE A 89 -14.20 -4.78 -1.81
N GLY A 90 -15.24 -4.64 -0.98
CA GLY A 90 -16.50 -5.38 -1.08
C GLY A 90 -17.42 -4.96 -2.23
N THR A 91 -17.08 -3.90 -2.98
CA THR A 91 -17.89 -3.37 -4.10
C THR A 91 -18.28 -4.45 -5.11
N TYR A 92 -17.34 -5.33 -5.45
CA TYR A 92 -17.58 -6.48 -6.32
C TYR A 92 -17.51 -7.77 -5.51
N LYS A 93 -18.47 -8.69 -5.70
CA LYS A 93 -18.45 -9.97 -4.97
C LYS A 93 -17.29 -10.88 -5.36
N ASP A 94 -16.88 -10.83 -6.63
CA ASP A 94 -15.80 -11.62 -7.20
C ASP A 94 -14.69 -10.69 -7.70
N PHE A 95 -13.70 -10.47 -6.83
CA PHE A 95 -12.55 -9.61 -7.07
C PHE A 95 -11.23 -10.35 -6.96
N GLY A 96 -10.19 -9.80 -7.58
CA GLY A 96 -8.80 -10.09 -7.22
C GLY A 96 -8.12 -8.88 -6.62
N LEU A 97 -6.94 -9.08 -6.04
CA LEU A 97 -6.09 -8.02 -5.49
C LEU A 97 -4.80 -7.94 -6.29
N ILE A 98 -4.27 -6.72 -6.41
CA ILE A 98 -2.93 -6.45 -6.93
C ILE A 98 -2.27 -5.46 -5.97
N HIS A 99 -1.04 -5.74 -5.55
CA HIS A 99 -0.28 -4.86 -4.65
C HIS A 99 1.22 -5.14 -4.77
N HIS A 100 2.03 -4.32 -4.13
CA HIS A 100 3.46 -4.56 -3.95
C HIS A 100 3.72 -4.89 -2.47
N ASN A 101 4.08 -6.14 -2.16
CA ASN A 101 4.34 -6.62 -0.80
C ASN A 101 3.13 -6.63 0.17
N GLY A 102 1.91 -6.50 -0.33
CA GLY A 102 0.70 -6.48 0.50
C GLY A 102 0.37 -7.80 1.19
N LYS A 103 0.88 -8.95 0.71
CA LYS A 103 0.80 -10.21 1.49
C LYS A 103 1.68 -10.16 2.74
N GLY A 104 2.82 -9.46 2.64
CA GLY A 104 3.80 -9.31 3.71
C GLY A 104 3.44 -8.22 4.71
N PHE A 105 2.70 -7.19 4.29
CA PHE A 105 2.43 -6.01 5.10
C PHE A 105 0.95 -5.61 5.17
N ASP A 106 0.38 -5.10 4.08
CA ASP A 106 -0.93 -4.44 4.05
C ASP A 106 -2.09 -5.32 4.53
N ILE A 107 -2.19 -6.54 3.98
CA ILE A 107 -3.25 -7.48 4.36
C ILE A 107 -3.11 -7.89 5.83
N PRO A 108 -1.91 -8.27 6.34
CA PRO A 108 -1.70 -8.44 7.77
C PRO A 108 -2.12 -7.24 8.63
N VAL A 109 -1.78 -6.01 8.23
CA VAL A 109 -2.23 -4.79 8.94
C VAL A 109 -3.77 -4.76 8.99
N LEU A 110 -4.47 -4.88 7.85
CA LEU A 110 -5.93 -4.88 7.82
C LEU A 110 -6.55 -5.95 8.73
N VAL A 111 -5.96 -7.15 8.79
CA VAL A 111 -6.42 -8.22 9.68
C VAL A 111 -6.28 -7.81 11.15
N TYR A 112 -5.11 -7.34 11.57
CA TYR A 112 -4.88 -6.94 12.97
C TYR A 112 -5.75 -5.74 13.38
N ARG A 113 -5.94 -4.78 12.48
CA ARG A 113 -6.74 -3.59 12.76
C ARG A 113 -8.24 -3.87 12.74
N ALA A 114 -8.71 -4.75 11.86
CA ALA A 114 -10.07 -5.28 11.93
C ALA A 114 -10.32 -5.99 13.27
N MET A 115 -9.37 -6.82 13.73
CA MET A 115 -9.47 -7.48 15.04
C MET A 115 -9.52 -6.48 16.20
N LYS A 116 -8.65 -5.47 16.19
CA LYS A 116 -8.62 -4.41 17.23
C LYS A 116 -9.98 -3.70 17.36
N HIS A 117 -10.61 -3.39 16.23
CA HIS A 117 -11.87 -2.62 16.19
C HIS A 117 -13.15 -3.48 16.16
N GLY A 118 -13.02 -4.81 16.19
CA GLY A 118 -14.16 -5.72 16.10
C GLY A 118 -14.90 -5.65 14.76
N LEU A 119 -14.18 -5.38 13.67
CA LEU A 119 -14.74 -5.24 12.33
C LEU A 119 -14.65 -6.56 11.55
N GLN A 120 -15.64 -6.79 10.68
CA GLN A 120 -15.61 -7.90 9.73
C GLN A 120 -15.03 -7.43 8.39
N MET A 121 -13.96 -8.09 7.94
CA MET A 121 -13.44 -7.91 6.58
C MET A 121 -14.37 -8.55 5.54
N PRO A 122 -14.32 -8.11 4.26
CA PRO A 122 -15.09 -8.75 3.20
C PRO A 122 -14.85 -10.26 3.17
N VAL A 123 -15.92 -11.06 3.14
CA VAL A 123 -15.84 -12.54 3.26
C VAL A 123 -14.85 -13.14 2.27
N ARG A 124 -14.80 -12.58 1.05
CA ARG A 124 -13.88 -13.01 -0.01
C ARG A 124 -12.40 -12.89 0.36
N MET A 125 -12.01 -11.99 1.27
CA MET A 125 -10.62 -11.90 1.76
C MET A 125 -10.14 -13.19 2.43
N ASN A 126 -11.06 -14.01 2.96
CA ASN A 126 -10.75 -15.31 3.56
C ASN A 126 -10.86 -16.50 2.57
N ASP A 127 -11.26 -16.24 1.33
CA ASP A 127 -11.35 -17.26 0.29
C ASP A 127 -9.98 -17.87 -0.02
N TYR A 128 -9.96 -19.14 -0.42
CA TYR A 128 -8.72 -19.82 -0.80
C TYR A 128 -8.00 -19.11 -1.93
N ASP A 129 -8.74 -18.61 -2.92
CA ASP A 129 -8.16 -17.90 -4.06
C ASP A 129 -7.52 -16.56 -3.68
N ILE A 130 -7.91 -15.94 -2.57
CA ILE A 130 -7.22 -14.73 -2.08
C ILE A 130 -6.03 -15.10 -1.19
N ARG A 131 -6.16 -16.13 -0.34
CA ARG A 131 -5.12 -16.49 0.64
C ARG A 131 -3.99 -17.33 0.07
N TYR A 132 -4.24 -18.07 -1.00
CA TYR A 132 -3.23 -18.94 -1.59
C TYR A 132 -2.13 -18.09 -2.25
N ARG A 133 -0.89 -18.25 -1.78
CA ARG A 133 0.27 -17.45 -2.18
C ARG A 133 0.48 -17.39 -3.70
N TYR A 134 0.23 -18.48 -4.41
CA TYR A 134 0.43 -18.58 -5.87
C TYR A 134 -0.85 -18.34 -6.68
N SER A 135 -1.88 -17.78 -6.04
CA SER A 135 -3.15 -17.52 -6.72
C SER A 135 -3.05 -16.33 -7.67
N ARG A 136 -3.64 -16.48 -8.85
CA ARG A 136 -3.86 -15.39 -9.81
C ARG A 136 -4.88 -14.33 -9.35
N HIS A 137 -5.60 -14.58 -8.26
CA HIS A 137 -6.59 -13.64 -7.70
C HIS A 137 -6.00 -12.79 -6.57
N ASN A 138 -4.75 -13.01 -6.16
CA ASN A 138 -4.02 -12.13 -5.24
C ASN A 138 -2.57 -12.00 -5.70
N VAL A 139 -2.37 -11.06 -6.63
CA VAL A 139 -1.09 -10.81 -7.29
C VAL A 139 -0.25 -9.89 -6.41
N ASP A 140 0.83 -10.43 -5.86
CA ASP A 140 1.83 -9.65 -5.14
C ASP A 140 3.03 -9.46 -6.08
N LEU A 141 3.33 -8.22 -6.46
CA LEU A 141 4.43 -7.95 -7.37
C LEU A 141 5.79 -8.38 -6.79
N VAL A 142 5.98 -8.36 -5.46
CA VAL A 142 7.21 -8.89 -4.87
C VAL A 142 7.33 -10.39 -5.13
N ASP A 143 6.24 -11.16 -5.01
CA ASP A 143 6.25 -12.59 -5.34
C ASP A 143 6.52 -12.81 -6.84
N GLU A 144 5.84 -12.08 -7.72
CA GLU A 144 6.01 -12.24 -9.18
C GLU A 144 7.47 -11.97 -9.60
N PHE A 145 8.06 -10.85 -9.18
CA PHE A 145 9.42 -10.49 -9.59
C PHE A 145 10.51 -11.24 -8.83
N SER A 146 10.25 -11.73 -7.62
CA SER A 146 11.21 -12.53 -6.85
C SER A 146 11.16 -14.03 -7.19
N ASN A 147 10.32 -14.42 -8.16
CA ASN A 147 9.99 -15.82 -8.43
C ASN A 147 9.63 -16.56 -7.13
N TYR A 148 8.69 -15.98 -6.40
CA TYR A 148 8.15 -16.47 -5.13
C TYR A 148 9.19 -16.66 -4.02
N GLY A 149 10.25 -15.85 -4.04
CA GLY A 149 11.35 -15.88 -3.08
C GLY A 149 12.61 -16.61 -3.54
N ALA A 150 12.68 -17.05 -4.81
CA ALA A 150 13.89 -17.62 -5.39
C ALA A 150 14.97 -16.57 -5.71
N SER A 151 14.60 -15.29 -5.80
CA SER A 151 15.52 -14.15 -5.98
C SER A 151 15.21 -13.00 -5.01
N SER A 152 16.04 -11.96 -5.05
CA SER A 152 15.91 -10.79 -4.18
C SER A 152 14.58 -10.04 -4.41
N TRP A 153 14.01 -9.50 -3.35
CA TRP A 153 12.79 -8.70 -3.41
C TRP A 153 13.08 -7.30 -3.98
N PRO A 154 12.50 -6.94 -5.14
CA PRO A 154 12.70 -5.62 -5.70
C PRO A 154 11.81 -4.59 -5.00
N LYS A 155 12.37 -3.41 -4.72
CA LYS A 155 11.59 -2.25 -4.28
C LYS A 155 10.78 -1.70 -5.46
N LEU A 156 9.54 -1.28 -5.24
CA LEU A 156 8.68 -0.68 -6.27
C LEU A 156 9.38 0.46 -7.00
N LYS A 157 10.08 1.32 -6.24
CA LYS A 157 10.89 2.41 -6.79
C LYS A 157 11.94 1.99 -7.82
N HIS A 158 12.64 0.88 -7.56
CA HIS A 158 13.68 0.38 -8.46
C HIS A 158 13.07 -0.25 -9.72
N LEU A 159 11.89 -0.88 -9.58
CA LEU A 159 11.14 -1.36 -10.74
C LEU A 159 10.73 -0.21 -11.65
N GLY A 160 10.29 0.92 -11.09
CA GLY A 160 10.00 2.14 -11.85
C GLY A 160 11.18 2.68 -12.63
N GLN A 161 12.30 2.87 -11.93
CA GLN A 161 13.55 3.32 -12.55
C GLN A 161 13.98 2.40 -13.68
N LEU A 162 13.83 1.08 -13.49
CA LEU A 162 14.14 0.07 -14.52
C LEU A 162 13.29 0.25 -15.79
N ILE A 163 12.01 0.59 -15.65
CA ILE A 163 11.09 0.78 -16.79
C ILE A 163 11.01 2.23 -17.29
N GLY A 164 11.91 3.10 -16.79
CA GLY A 164 12.03 4.49 -17.24
C GLY A 164 10.98 5.45 -16.66
N ILE A 165 10.41 5.12 -15.50
CA ILE A 165 9.38 5.93 -14.85
C ILE A 165 9.97 6.61 -13.61
N PRO A 166 10.00 7.95 -13.56
CA PRO A 166 10.46 8.67 -12.38
C PRO A 166 9.37 8.61 -11.31
N PHE A 167 9.58 7.82 -10.26
CA PHE A 167 8.79 7.90 -9.03
C PHE A 167 9.42 8.94 -8.10
N LYS A 168 8.61 9.82 -7.50
CA LYS A 168 9.12 10.82 -6.55
C LYS A 168 9.69 10.12 -5.32
N GLN A 169 10.74 10.73 -4.74
CA GLN A 169 11.31 10.27 -3.48
C GLN A 169 10.42 10.73 -2.32
N THR A 170 9.41 9.96 -2.00
CA THR A 170 8.67 10.14 -0.76
C THR A 170 8.47 8.78 -0.10
N GLY A 171 8.52 8.75 1.25
CA GLY A 171 8.18 7.53 1.98
C GLY A 171 9.31 6.54 2.29
N GLU A 172 10.56 6.95 2.55
CA GLU A 172 11.44 6.05 3.32
C GLU A 172 11.03 6.07 4.80
N GLY A 173 10.32 5.01 5.23
CA GLY A 173 10.07 4.57 6.61
C GLY A 173 9.48 5.60 7.58
N ASN A 174 10.26 6.62 7.92
CA ASN A 174 9.91 7.65 8.91
C ASN A 174 9.17 8.85 8.29
N GLN A 175 9.18 9.01 6.96
CA GLN A 175 8.57 10.18 6.31
C GLN A 175 7.05 10.26 6.56
N VAL A 176 6.34 9.12 6.55
CA VAL A 176 4.89 9.07 6.83
C VAL A 176 4.58 9.52 8.25
N LEU A 177 5.37 9.08 9.23
CA LEU A 177 5.25 9.53 10.62
C LEU A 177 5.52 11.03 10.76
N ILE A 178 6.51 11.58 10.03
CA ILE A 178 6.79 13.02 10.02
C ILE A 178 5.61 13.81 9.45
N MET A 179 5.08 13.40 8.30
CA MET A 179 3.91 14.03 7.67
C MET A 179 2.67 13.93 8.55
N TYR A 180 2.46 12.78 9.20
CA TYR A 180 1.35 12.58 10.12
C TYR A 180 1.45 13.50 11.34
N ARG A 181 2.64 13.63 11.94
CA ARG A 181 2.91 14.57 13.05
C ARG A 181 2.72 16.03 12.63
N ALA A 182 2.95 16.36 11.36
CA ALA A 182 2.71 17.69 10.80
C ALA A 182 1.24 17.94 10.42
N GLY A 183 0.39 16.91 10.43
CA GLY A 183 -1.01 17.01 10.00
C GLY A 183 -1.20 16.96 8.48
N ASP A 184 -0.18 16.59 7.72
CA ASP A 184 -0.17 16.59 6.25
C ASP A 184 -0.87 15.35 5.65
N LEU A 185 -2.08 15.04 6.12
CA LEU A 185 -2.80 13.82 5.73
C LEU A 185 -3.13 13.77 4.22
N ASP A 186 -3.44 14.93 3.62
CA ASP A 186 -3.67 15.05 2.17
C ASP A 186 -2.42 14.65 1.37
N LEU A 187 -1.24 14.99 1.89
CA LEU A 187 0.03 14.67 1.27
C LEU A 187 0.36 13.17 1.40
N ILE A 188 -0.01 12.55 2.52
CA ILE A 188 0.08 11.09 2.70
C ILE A 188 -0.83 10.37 1.68
N GLU A 189 -2.10 10.80 1.52
CA GLU A 189 -2.99 10.22 0.50
C GLU A 189 -2.42 10.39 -0.92
N HIS A 190 -1.84 11.56 -1.21
CA HIS A 190 -1.25 11.86 -2.50
C HIS A 190 -0.13 10.87 -2.86
N TYR A 191 0.81 10.63 -1.94
CA TYR A 191 1.91 9.69 -2.20
C TYR A 191 1.43 8.24 -2.25
N CYS A 192 0.47 7.85 -1.42
CA CYS A 192 -0.18 6.55 -1.54
C CYS A 192 -0.82 6.37 -2.92
N TYR A 193 -1.41 7.44 -3.49
CA TYR A 193 -1.96 7.38 -4.84
C TYR A 193 -0.88 7.26 -5.92
N GLU A 194 0.27 7.93 -5.76
CA GLU A 194 1.43 7.72 -6.62
C GLU A 194 1.87 6.24 -6.60
N ASP A 195 1.93 5.61 -5.43
CA ASP A 195 2.34 4.20 -5.28
C ASP A 195 1.32 3.20 -5.84
N VAL A 196 0.01 3.46 -5.72
CA VAL A 196 -1.02 2.65 -6.40
C VAL A 196 -0.88 2.75 -7.92
N MET A 197 -0.61 3.95 -8.45
CA MET A 197 -0.40 4.13 -9.89
C MET A 197 0.91 3.50 -10.36
N ALA A 198 1.98 3.58 -9.56
CA ALA A 198 3.24 2.90 -9.81
C ALA A 198 3.05 1.38 -9.87
N THR A 199 2.35 0.82 -8.87
CA THR A 199 1.98 -0.61 -8.81
C THR A 199 1.19 -1.01 -10.05
N TYR A 200 0.20 -0.22 -10.47
CA TYR A 200 -0.58 -0.48 -11.67
C TYR A 200 0.30 -0.52 -12.93
N ILE A 201 1.17 0.46 -13.13
CA ILE A 201 2.01 0.53 -14.32
C ILE A 201 3.02 -0.63 -14.32
N VAL A 202 3.68 -0.91 -13.21
CA VAL A 202 4.59 -2.04 -13.08
C VAL A 202 3.85 -3.37 -13.37
N TRP A 203 2.62 -3.51 -12.89
CA TRP A 203 1.78 -4.67 -13.21
C TRP A 203 1.48 -4.76 -14.71
N LEU A 204 1.17 -3.66 -15.41
CA LEU A 204 0.98 -3.67 -16.87
C LEU A 204 2.24 -4.13 -17.61
N TYR A 205 3.41 -3.63 -17.23
CA TYR A 205 4.70 -4.06 -17.80
C TYR A 205 4.93 -5.55 -17.55
N HIS A 206 4.64 -6.03 -16.34
CA HIS A 206 4.72 -7.45 -16.02
C HIS A 206 3.79 -8.28 -16.91
N GLN A 207 2.50 -7.93 -16.99
CA GLN A 207 1.51 -8.65 -17.81
C GLN A 207 1.91 -8.69 -19.29
N PHE A 208 2.47 -7.60 -19.83
CA PHE A 208 2.97 -7.58 -21.20
C PHE A 208 4.22 -8.47 -21.35
N THR A 209 5.18 -8.36 -20.44
CA THR A 209 6.46 -9.10 -20.48
C THR A 209 6.24 -10.62 -20.43
N VAL A 210 5.27 -11.09 -19.65
CA VAL A 210 4.95 -12.52 -19.55
C VAL A 210 3.94 -12.99 -20.60
N GLY A 211 3.53 -12.12 -21.54
CA GLY A 211 2.64 -12.45 -22.65
C GLY A 211 1.15 -12.56 -22.29
N SER A 212 0.72 -12.05 -21.13
CA SER A 212 -0.69 -12.05 -20.70
C SER A 212 -1.56 -11.05 -21.44
N ILE A 213 -0.98 -9.94 -21.95
CA ILE A 213 -1.72 -8.92 -22.71
C ILE A 213 -1.04 -8.60 -24.05
N PRO A 214 -1.80 -8.32 -25.12
CA PRO A 214 -1.24 -7.92 -26.41
C PRO A 214 -0.54 -6.55 -26.37
N GLN A 215 0.40 -6.34 -27.29
CA GLN A 215 1.17 -5.10 -27.42
C GLN A 215 0.29 -3.84 -27.55
N ASP A 216 -0.75 -3.88 -28.39
CA ASP A 216 -1.62 -2.71 -28.63
C ASP A 216 -2.40 -2.32 -27.37
N GLN A 217 -2.90 -3.32 -26.65
CA GLN A 217 -3.57 -3.11 -25.37
C GLN A 217 -2.61 -2.58 -24.31
N PHE A 218 -1.41 -3.15 -24.21
CA PHE A 218 -0.37 -2.67 -23.31
C PHE A 218 -0.02 -1.20 -23.60
N ASN A 219 0.26 -0.85 -24.85
CA ASN A 219 0.60 0.52 -25.24
C ASN A 219 -0.51 1.51 -24.87
N ASN A 220 -1.77 1.19 -25.18
CA ASN A 220 -2.90 2.06 -24.85
C ASN A 220 -3.04 2.29 -23.34
N LEU A 221 -3.02 1.22 -22.55
CA LEU A 221 -3.17 1.31 -21.09
C LEU A 221 -1.98 2.03 -20.46
N LYS A 222 -0.76 1.66 -20.87
CA LYS A 222 0.48 2.26 -20.40
C LYS A 222 0.52 3.76 -20.69
N ASP A 223 0.22 4.21 -21.91
CA ASP A 223 0.29 5.62 -22.26
C ASP A 223 -0.72 6.46 -21.46
N ARG A 224 -1.93 5.93 -21.24
CA ARG A 224 -2.94 6.57 -20.38
C ARG A 224 -2.52 6.61 -18.92
N ALA A 225 -1.98 5.50 -18.40
CA ALA A 225 -1.52 5.41 -17.02
C ALA A 225 -0.34 6.35 -16.75
N MET A 226 0.60 6.46 -17.71
CA MET A 226 1.72 7.39 -17.66
C MET A 226 1.28 8.84 -17.70
N GLY A 227 0.32 9.18 -18.58
CA GLY A 227 -0.30 10.51 -18.58
C GLY A 227 -0.93 10.83 -17.23
N LYS A 228 -1.67 9.88 -16.64
CA LYS A 228 -2.31 10.08 -15.34
C LYS A 228 -1.31 10.22 -14.20
N LEU A 229 -0.25 9.41 -14.17
CA LEU A 229 0.82 9.52 -13.18
C LEU A 229 1.49 10.89 -13.26
N LYS A 230 1.74 11.39 -14.47
CA LYS A 230 2.30 12.72 -14.68
C LYS A 230 1.38 13.82 -14.15
N GLU A 231 0.08 13.76 -14.41
CA GLU A 231 -0.90 14.70 -13.83
C GLU A 231 -0.88 14.71 -12.31
N ILE A 232 -0.79 13.54 -11.67
CA ILE A 232 -0.68 13.40 -10.21
C ILE A 232 0.60 14.08 -9.74
N GLN A 233 1.72 13.84 -10.43
CA GLN A 233 3.00 14.43 -10.07
C GLN A 233 3.10 15.94 -10.33
N GLU A 234 2.27 16.51 -11.21
CA GLU A 234 2.31 17.92 -11.62
C GLU A 234 1.62 18.91 -10.66
N VAL A 235 0.86 18.46 -9.64
CA VAL A 235 0.04 19.34 -8.79
C VAL A 235 0.11 18.93 -7.29
N PRO A 236 0.32 19.86 -6.33
CA PRO A 236 0.89 21.21 -6.48
C PRO A 236 1.84 21.69 -5.36
N GLU A 237 2.63 22.72 -5.70
CA GLU A 237 3.36 23.62 -4.79
C GLU A 237 2.49 24.23 -3.65
N ASN A 238 1.16 24.12 -3.69
CA ASN A 238 0.23 24.63 -2.67
C ASN A 238 -0.01 23.66 -1.48
N LEU A 239 0.57 22.46 -1.49
CA LEU A 239 0.61 21.55 -0.32
C LEU A 239 1.93 21.65 0.46
N GLN A 240 2.87 22.49 0.00
CA GLN A 240 4.02 22.91 0.80
C GLN A 240 3.52 24.05 1.67
N SER A 241 3.15 23.75 2.91
CA SER A 241 2.84 24.75 3.92
C SER A 241 3.91 25.85 3.92
N ASP A 242 3.45 27.11 3.83
CA ASP A 242 4.24 28.33 3.91
C ASP A 242 5.27 28.22 5.05
N GLN A 243 6.56 28.29 4.70
CA GLN A 243 7.65 28.51 5.66
C GLN A 243 7.61 29.94 6.23
#